data_AF-A0A924BZJ4-F1
#
_entry.id   AF-A0A924BZJ4-F1
#
_cell.length_a   1.000
_cell.length_b   1.000
_cell.length_c   1.000
_cell.angle_alpha   90.00
_cell.angle_beta   90.00
_cell.angle_gamma   90.00
#
_symmetry.space_group_name_H-M   'P 1'
#
loop_
_entity.id
_entity.type
_entity.pdbx_description
1 polymer ?
#
loop_
_entity_poly.entity_id
_entity_poly.type
_entity_poly.pdbx_seq_one_letter_code
_entity_poly.pdbx_strand_id
1 'polypeptide(L)'
;GAATLYGYNFYENKIAHETLLVQKKVQKQITQKIQEATFLIEIPAADVILTLATNKLPFHIVAGAFRNKENADKELQKLLRLGYAARQIEKNESGLYPVVYGSYATYVKAHEEMAKIKKNNSAAWVLIEE
;
A
#
# COMPACT_ATOMS: atom_id res chain seq x y z
N GLY A 1 10.54 -16.68 -39.17
CA GLY A 1 9.83 -17.85 -38.58
C GLY A 1 9.41 -17.49 -37.18
N ALA A 2 8.10 -17.52 -36.92
CA ALA A 2 7.46 -17.09 -35.67
C ALA A 2 7.44 -18.25 -34.65
N ALA A 3 8.00 -18.05 -33.45
CA ALA A 3 7.99 -19.10 -32.41
C ALA A 3 8.05 -18.60 -30.95
N THR A 4 7.58 -17.39 -30.59
CA THR A 4 7.72 -16.90 -29.20
C THR A 4 6.50 -16.26 -28.54
N LEU A 5 5.27 -16.40 -29.09
CA LEU A 5 4.09 -15.66 -28.56
C LEU A 5 3.03 -16.50 -27.82
N TYR A 6 3.26 -17.79 -27.57
CA TYR A 6 2.19 -18.67 -27.03
C TYR A 6 2.14 -18.82 -25.50
N GLY A 7 3.05 -18.21 -24.73
CA GLY A 7 3.12 -18.40 -23.27
C GLY A 7 2.43 -17.35 -22.39
N TYR A 8 2.11 -16.16 -22.91
CA TYR A 8 1.72 -15.02 -22.06
C TYR A 8 0.20 -14.87 -21.83
N ASN A 9 -0.62 -15.63 -22.56
CA ASN A 9 -2.09 -15.44 -22.57
C ASN A 9 -2.85 -16.23 -21.50
N PHE A 10 -2.19 -17.00 -20.63
CA PHE A 10 -2.87 -17.87 -19.65
C PHE A 10 -3.04 -17.26 -18.24
N TYR A 11 -2.36 -16.16 -17.91
CA TYR A 11 -2.41 -15.58 -16.55
C TYR A 11 -3.34 -14.36 -16.38
N GLU A 12 -3.67 -13.67 -17.47
CA GLU A 12 -4.53 -12.47 -17.43
C GLU A 12 -6.01 -12.80 -17.14
N ASN A 13 -6.48 -14.00 -17.47
CA ASN A 13 -7.91 -14.34 -17.36
C ASN A 13 -8.40 -14.66 -15.93
N LYS A 14 -7.51 -14.85 -14.95
CA LYS A 14 -7.94 -15.16 -13.56
C LYS A 14 -8.12 -13.94 -12.66
N ILE A 15 -7.49 -12.80 -12.94
CA ILE A 15 -7.58 -11.62 -12.07
C ILE A 15 -8.77 -10.71 -12.42
N ALA A 16 -9.24 -10.75 -13.67
CA ALA A 16 -10.35 -9.91 -14.13
C ALA A 16 -11.73 -10.27 -13.55
N HIS A 17 -11.92 -11.49 -13.03
CA HIS A 17 -13.24 -11.96 -12.58
C HIS A 17 -13.59 -11.63 -11.12
N GLU A 18 -12.61 -11.34 -10.25
CA GLU A 18 -12.90 -11.07 -8.83
C GLU A 18 -13.24 -9.60 -8.53
N THR A 19 -12.78 -8.66 -9.36
CA THR A 19 -12.97 -7.21 -9.09
C THR A 19 -14.40 -6.72 -9.34
N LEU A 20 -15.17 -7.42 -10.18
CA LEU A 20 -16.54 -7.02 -10.55
C LEU A 20 -17.58 -7.29 -9.44
N LEU A 21 -17.36 -8.28 -8.57
CA LEU A 21 -18.30 -8.65 -7.51
C LEU A 21 -18.20 -7.71 -6.29
N VAL A 22 -16.99 -7.27 -5.95
CA VAL A 22 -16.75 -6.36 -4.82
C VAL A 22 -17.37 -4.98 -5.10
N GLN A 23 -17.17 -4.44 -6.30
CA GLN A 23 -17.72 -3.13 -6.67
C GLN A 23 -19.26 -3.12 -6.67
N LYS A 24 -19.90 -4.19 -7.16
CA LYS A 24 -21.37 -4.30 -7.14
C LYS A 24 -21.97 -4.35 -5.73
N LYS A 25 -21.22 -4.83 -4.73
CA LYS A 25 -21.71 -4.93 -3.34
C LYS A 25 -21.62 -3.60 -2.59
N VAL A 26 -20.58 -2.79 -2.86
CA VAL A 26 -20.41 -1.46 -2.26
C VAL A 26 -21.46 -0.47 -2.81
N GLN A 27 -21.74 -0.50 -4.12
CA GLN A 27 -22.65 0.48 -4.72
C GLN A 27 -24.12 0.26 -4.32
N LYS A 28 -24.54 -0.99 -4.06
CA LYS A 28 -25.94 -1.31 -3.74
C LYS A 28 -26.36 -0.92 -2.30
N GLN A 29 -25.40 -0.64 -1.41
CA GLN A 29 -25.70 -0.24 -0.03
C GLN A 29 -25.93 1.27 0.14
N ILE A 30 -25.45 2.09 -0.81
CA ILE A 30 -25.56 3.56 -0.72
C ILE A 30 -26.96 4.03 -1.13
N THR A 31 -27.65 3.34 -2.05
CA THR A 31 -28.84 3.88 -2.73
C THR A 31 -30.20 3.55 -2.08
N GLN A 32 -30.27 2.82 -0.96
CA GLN A 32 -31.55 2.32 -0.42
C GLN A 32 -32.05 2.89 0.91
N LYS A 33 -31.46 3.95 1.48
CA LYS A 33 -32.00 4.56 2.70
C LYS A 33 -31.95 6.08 2.69
N ILE A 34 -32.79 6.69 1.87
CA ILE A 34 -33.15 8.11 2.04
C ILE A 34 -34.68 8.19 2.03
N GLN A 35 -35.29 7.89 3.17
CA GLN A 35 -36.64 8.31 3.53
C GLN A 35 -36.62 8.78 4.99
N GLU A 36 -36.56 10.11 5.10
CA GLU A 36 -37.24 11.02 6.02
C GLU A 36 -37.23 10.84 7.56
N ALA A 37 -37.09 12.03 8.18
CA ALA A 37 -37.58 12.51 9.48
C ALA A 37 -36.67 12.42 10.73
N THR A 38 -36.31 13.63 11.16
CA THR A 38 -35.82 14.12 12.46
C THR A 38 -36.03 13.21 13.68
N PHE A 39 -34.94 12.82 14.33
CA PHE A 39 -34.86 12.79 15.79
C PHE A 39 -33.43 13.14 16.20
N LEU A 40 -33.29 14.20 17.00
CA LEU A 40 -32.04 14.54 17.65
C LEU A 40 -31.65 13.38 18.58
N ILE A 41 -30.74 12.54 18.10
CA ILE A 41 -30.00 11.64 18.98
C ILE A 41 -28.70 12.38 19.26
N GLU A 42 -28.61 12.97 20.45
CA GLU A 42 -27.33 13.25 21.09
C GLU A 42 -26.49 12.00 20.93
N ILE A 43 -25.42 12.09 20.14
CA ILE A 43 -24.45 11.00 20.05
C ILE A 43 -23.69 11.08 21.36
N PRO A 44 -23.94 10.23 22.38
CA PRO A 44 -23.00 10.16 23.48
C PRO A 44 -21.67 9.82 22.82
N ALA A 45 -20.59 10.45 23.29
CA ALA A 45 -19.23 10.20 22.87
C ALA A 45 -18.80 8.75 23.23
N ALA A 46 -19.54 7.77 22.74
CA ALA A 46 -19.14 6.40 22.61
C ALA A 46 -18.04 6.43 21.57
N ASP A 47 -16.82 6.67 22.06
CA ASP A 47 -15.78 5.67 21.92
C ASP A 47 -15.95 4.87 20.63
N VAL A 48 -15.74 5.58 19.52
CA VAL A 48 -15.23 4.94 18.32
C VAL A 48 -13.80 4.58 18.67
N ILE A 49 -13.65 3.62 19.60
CA ILE A 49 -12.58 2.63 19.55
C ILE A 49 -12.92 1.86 18.28
N LEU A 50 -12.61 2.50 17.15
CA LEU A 50 -12.16 1.80 15.97
C LEU A 50 -11.04 0.95 16.53
N THR A 51 -11.34 -0.30 16.88
CA THR A 51 -10.34 -1.33 17.07
C THR A 51 -9.64 -1.39 15.74
N LEU A 52 -8.63 -0.53 15.60
CA LEU A 52 -7.61 -0.54 14.60
C LEU A 52 -6.94 -1.88 14.87
N ALA A 53 -7.54 -2.95 14.35
CA ALA A 53 -6.85 -4.21 14.16
C ALA A 53 -5.56 -3.76 13.51
N THR A 54 -4.49 -3.80 14.31
CA THR A 54 -3.21 -3.27 13.99
C THR A 54 -2.77 -4.12 12.82
N ASN A 55 -3.10 -3.67 11.61
CA ASN A 55 -2.53 -4.13 10.37
C ASN A 55 -1.07 -3.65 10.44
N LYS A 56 -0.30 -4.25 11.35
CA LYS A 56 1.14 -4.16 11.37
C LYS A 56 1.54 -4.59 9.96
N LEU A 57 2.25 -3.72 9.28
CA LEU A 57 2.80 -3.97 7.97
C LEU A 57 4.30 -4.19 8.17
N PRO A 58 4.72 -5.33 8.77
CA PRO A 58 6.08 -5.50 9.28
C PRO A 58 7.14 -5.49 8.19
N PHE A 59 6.76 -5.70 6.92
CA PHE A 59 7.71 -5.77 5.81
C PHE A 59 7.77 -4.44 5.07
N HIS A 60 8.87 -3.71 5.22
CA HIS A 60 9.08 -2.43 4.57
C HIS A 60 10.14 -2.54 3.47
N ILE A 61 9.83 -2.10 2.25
CA ILE A 61 10.84 -2.06 1.18
C ILE A 61 11.53 -0.70 1.20
N VAL A 62 12.75 -0.66 1.70
CA VAL A 62 13.54 0.57 1.84
C VAL A 62 14.19 0.96 0.52
N ALA A 63 13.99 2.21 0.10
CA ALA A 63 14.63 2.81 -1.06
C ALA A 63 16.03 3.36 -0.74
N GLY A 64 16.20 3.88 0.46
CA GLY A 64 17.46 4.42 0.97
C GLY A 64 17.28 5.06 2.35
N ALA A 65 18.40 5.40 3.01
CA ALA A 65 18.42 6.11 4.28
C ALA A 65 19.30 7.36 4.16
N PHE A 66 18.75 8.52 4.48
CA PHE A 66 19.37 9.81 4.20
C PHE A 66 19.74 10.55 5.48
N ARG A 67 20.89 11.23 5.51
CA ARG A 67 21.28 12.07 6.66
C ARG A 67 20.49 13.37 6.74
N ASN A 68 20.14 13.94 5.58
CA ASN A 68 19.40 15.19 5.48
C ASN A 68 17.91 14.90 5.21
N LYS A 69 17.03 15.47 6.04
CA LYS A 69 15.57 15.35 5.88
C LYS A 69 15.10 15.83 4.51
N GLU A 70 15.64 16.94 4.00
CA GLU A 70 15.23 17.50 2.72
C GLU A 70 15.54 16.55 1.54
N ASN A 71 16.65 15.80 1.63
CA ASN A 71 16.98 14.78 0.64
C ASN A 71 16.03 13.58 0.73
N ALA A 72 15.65 13.18 1.95
CA ALA A 72 14.64 12.16 2.15
C ALA A 72 13.28 12.60 1.60
N ASP A 73 12.87 13.85 1.82
CA ASP A 73 11.62 14.42 1.32
C ASP A 73 11.62 14.48 -0.21
N LYS A 74 12.74 14.86 -0.84
CA LYS A 74 12.90 14.84 -2.31
C LYS A 74 12.72 13.44 -2.89
N GLU A 75 13.35 12.44 -2.28
CA GLU A 75 13.22 11.05 -2.73
C GLU A 75 11.79 10.53 -2.49
N LEU A 76 11.18 10.84 -1.35
CA LEU A 76 9.78 10.51 -1.06
C LEU A 76 8.84 11.08 -2.14
N GLN A 77 8.97 12.37 -2.44
CA GLN A 77 8.15 13.02 -3.47
C GLN A 77 8.35 12.41 -4.85
N LYS A 78 9.58 12.01 -5.19
CA LYS A 78 9.87 11.28 -6.43
C LYS A 78 9.17 9.94 -6.47
N LEU A 79 9.22 9.15 -5.39
CA LEU A 79 8.54 7.86 -5.32
C LEU A 79 7.02 7.99 -5.38
N LEU A 80 6.45 9.00 -4.72
CA LEU A 80 5.02 9.30 -4.81
C LEU A 80 4.60 9.68 -6.24
N ARG A 81 5.40 10.48 -6.95
CA ARG A 81 5.14 10.81 -8.37
C ARG A 81 5.21 9.60 -9.29
N LEU A 82 6.01 8.59 -8.93
CA LEU A 82 6.09 7.31 -9.65
C LEU A 82 4.91 6.37 -9.32
N GLY A 83 4.02 6.76 -8.40
CA GLY A 83 2.84 6.00 -8.02
C GLY A 83 3.08 4.95 -6.93
N TYR A 84 4.24 4.97 -6.27
CA TYR A 84 4.49 4.08 -5.14
C TYR A 84 3.75 4.56 -3.88
N ALA A 85 3.38 3.62 -3.00
CA ALA A 85 2.85 3.90 -1.66
C ALA A 85 3.96 4.32 -0.69
N ALA A 86 4.86 5.20 -1.16
CA ALA A 86 6.08 5.54 -0.47
C ALA A 86 5.82 6.32 0.81
N ARG A 87 6.66 6.07 1.80
CA ARG A 87 6.54 6.68 3.14
C ARG A 87 7.93 6.92 3.71
N GLN A 88 8.05 7.97 4.52
CA GLN A 88 9.19 8.13 5.42
C GLN A 88 8.85 7.45 6.74
N ILE A 89 9.68 6.50 7.18
CA ILE A 89 9.54 5.89 8.51
C ILE A 89 10.37 6.72 9.52
N GLU A 90 10.22 6.42 10.81
CA GLU A 90 10.96 7.12 11.85
C GLU A 90 12.47 7.00 11.66
N LYS A 91 13.22 7.89 12.32
CA LYS A 91 14.68 7.83 12.26
C LYS A 91 15.16 6.49 12.79
N ASN A 92 16.11 5.88 12.09
CA ASN A 92 16.77 4.70 12.62
C ASN A 92 17.68 5.08 13.80
N GLU A 93 18.20 4.07 14.52
CA GLU A 93 19.12 4.27 15.65
C GLU A 93 20.38 5.07 15.27
N SER A 94 20.75 5.06 13.98
CA SER A 94 21.87 5.84 13.44
C SER A 94 21.51 7.30 13.11
N GLY A 95 20.28 7.74 13.40
CA GLY A 95 19.80 9.11 13.15
C GLY A 95 19.51 9.43 11.68
N LEU A 96 19.44 8.44 10.80
CA LEU A 96 19.12 8.60 9.38
C LEU A 96 17.61 8.66 9.17
N TYR A 97 17.18 9.31 8.09
CA TYR A 97 15.81 9.38 7.60
C TYR A 97 15.60 8.32 6.50
N PRO A 98 15.17 7.09 6.84
CA PRO A 98 14.79 6.06 5.88
C PRO A 98 13.54 6.43 5.08
N VAL A 99 13.59 6.16 3.78
CA VAL A 99 12.46 6.28 2.85
C VAL A 99 12.14 4.91 2.29
N VAL A 100 10.88 4.50 2.38
CA VAL A 100 10.39 3.20 1.92
C VAL A 100 9.50 3.38 0.70
N TYR A 101 9.55 2.44 -0.24
CA TYR A 101 8.61 2.32 -1.36
C TYR A 101 7.20 1.95 -0.90
N GLY A 102 7.10 1.23 0.21
CA GLY A 102 5.84 0.81 0.82
C GLY A 102 6.06 -0.20 1.94
N SER A 103 4.99 -0.42 2.70
CA SER A 103 4.92 -1.39 3.79
C SER A 103 3.89 -2.47 3.44
N TYR A 104 4.18 -3.72 3.78
CA TYR A 104 3.39 -4.88 3.38
C TYR A 104 3.11 -5.79 4.57
N ALA A 105 1.95 -6.44 4.54
CA ALA A 105 1.51 -7.37 5.59
C ALA A 105 2.22 -8.74 5.51
N THR A 106 2.62 -9.16 4.31
CA THR A 106 3.20 -10.49 4.07
C THR A 106 4.54 -10.39 3.35
N TYR A 107 5.45 -11.31 3.69
CA TYR A 107 6.75 -11.44 3.03
C TYR A 107 6.60 -11.67 1.52
N VAL A 108 5.64 -12.51 1.11
CA VAL A 108 5.39 -12.82 -0.31
C VAL A 108 5.10 -11.55 -1.11
N LYS A 109 4.18 -10.69 -0.61
CA LYS A 109 3.84 -9.44 -1.29
C LYS A 109 5.03 -8.47 -1.33
N ALA A 110 5.80 -8.39 -0.23
CA ALA A 110 7.01 -7.57 -0.20
C ALA A 110 8.08 -8.08 -1.18
N HIS A 111 8.23 -9.40 -1.32
CA HIS A 111 9.21 -10.01 -2.22
C HIS A 111 8.88 -9.77 -3.69
N GLU A 112 7.60 -9.92 -4.07
CA GLU A 112 7.12 -9.63 -5.43
C GLU A 112 7.36 -8.17 -5.82
N GLU A 113 7.03 -7.23 -4.93
CA GLU A 113 7.25 -5.80 -5.16
C GLU A 113 8.76 -5.46 -5.16
N MET A 114 9.56 -6.09 -4.31
CA MET A 114 11.01 -5.95 -4.29
C MET A 114 11.62 -6.38 -5.63
N ALA A 115 11.16 -7.48 -6.23
CA ALA A 115 11.66 -7.94 -7.52
C ALA A 115 11.39 -6.93 -8.65
N LYS A 116 10.27 -6.19 -8.59
CA LYS A 116 9.97 -5.09 -9.50
C LYS A 116 10.89 -3.90 -9.23
N ILE A 117 11.07 -3.53 -7.97
CA ILE A 117 11.87 -2.38 -7.54
C ILE A 117 13.35 -2.58 -7.84
N LYS A 118 13.89 -3.79 -7.65
CA LYS A 118 15.31 -4.13 -7.92
C LYS A 118 15.75 -3.86 -9.36
N LYS A 119 14.82 -3.83 -10.32
CA LYS A 119 15.10 -3.46 -11.71
C LYS A 119 15.51 -1.99 -11.85
N ASN A 120 14.96 -1.12 -11.01
CA ASN A 120 15.18 0.33 -11.05
C ASN A 120 16.12 0.81 -9.93
N ASN A 121 16.14 0.12 -8.80
CA ASN A 121 16.99 0.40 -7.65
C ASN A 121 17.56 -0.91 -7.10
N SER A 122 18.75 -1.28 -7.56
CA SER A 122 19.46 -2.48 -7.10
C SER A 122 19.88 -2.42 -5.63
N ALA A 123 19.94 -1.23 -5.04
CA ALA A 123 20.32 -1.04 -3.64
C ALA A 123 19.15 -1.25 -2.67
N ALA A 124 17.89 -1.35 -3.12
CA ALA A 124 16.74 -1.51 -2.24
C ALA A 124 16.84 -2.77 -1.34
N TRP A 125 16.39 -2.69 -0.09
CA TRP A 125 16.39 -3.81 0.87
C TRP A 125 15.07 -3.89 1.65
N VAL A 126 14.76 -5.07 2.21
CA VAL A 126 13.60 -5.24 3.08
C VAL A 126 14.03 -4.98 4.52
N LEU A 127 13.32 -4.10 5.20
CA LEU A 127 13.38 -3.91 6.65
C LEU A 127 12.19 -4.64 7.26
N ILE A 128 12.44 -5.46 8.27
CA ILE A 128 11.41 -6.20 9.00
C ILE A 128 11.29 -5.57 10.39
N GLU A 129 10.10 -5.09 10.74
CA GLU A 129 9.75 -4.58 12.08
C GLU A 129 8.87 -5.60 12.81
N GLU A 130 9.25 -5.98 14.04
CA GLU A 130 8.52 -6.95 14.90
C GLU A 130 7.45 -6.28 15.80
#